data_AF-A0A0D6LW58-F1
#
_entry.id   AF-A0A0D6LW58-F1
#
_cell.length_a   1.000
_cell.length_b   1.000
_cell.length_c   1.000
_cell.angle_alpha   90.00
_cell.angle_beta   90.00
_cell.angle_gamma   90.00
#
_symmetry.space_group_name_H-M   'P 1'
#
loop_
_entity.id
_entity.type
_entity.pdbx_description
1 polymer ?
#
loop_
_entity_poly.entity_id
_entity_poly.type
_entity_poly.pdbx_seq_one_letter_code
_entity_poly.pdbx_strand_id
1 'polypeptide(L)'
;MPDDIPKIPRFRGKRNQPKAVELVIKYTNCTTSSGNATEDMQVFSYPDGTAQCHLNFEITDNFTGDIKFYYGLREFYQNNRLYVDSRNDVQLLGKLDQVSGCKPLDRVPDSNFTYAPCGFVANSMFNDSFQLLFNGVHGGNVVVPFTTRDMIPDRVRKRKYRNPKPEGNETLCDAFAVDGFRDGLPNGMYTLVINYNYPATWKGAEKSFVIAREKGK
;
A
#
# COMPACT_ATOMS: atom_id res chain seq x y z
N MET A 1 15.87 -50.51 -34.94
CA MET A 1 15.82 -49.08 -34.54
C MET A 1 15.67 -49.06 -33.04
N PRO A 2 16.62 -48.52 -32.27
CA PRO A 2 16.45 -48.36 -30.83
C PRO A 2 15.86 -46.98 -30.50
N ASP A 3 14.96 -46.98 -29.52
CA ASP A 3 14.29 -45.81 -28.96
C ASP A 3 15.25 -44.91 -28.18
N ASP A 4 15.51 -43.70 -28.68
CA ASP A 4 16.21 -42.65 -27.95
C ASP A 4 15.23 -41.88 -27.06
N ILE A 5 15.12 -42.28 -25.79
CA ILE A 5 14.46 -41.48 -24.75
C ILE A 5 15.43 -40.38 -24.28
N PRO A 6 15.08 -39.08 -24.37
CA PRO A 6 15.94 -38.01 -23.91
C PRO A 6 16.12 -38.07 -22.38
N LYS A 7 17.36 -38.18 -21.91
CA LYS A 7 17.70 -38.12 -20.49
C LYS A 7 17.45 -36.71 -19.94
N ILE A 8 16.55 -36.60 -18.96
CA ILE A 8 16.28 -35.37 -18.19
C ILE A 8 17.59 -34.92 -17.50
N PRO A 9 17.99 -33.64 -17.58
CA PRO A 9 19.19 -33.17 -16.89
C PRO A 9 18.98 -33.24 -15.38
N ARG A 10 19.87 -33.94 -14.66
CA ARG A 10 19.93 -33.86 -13.19
C ARG A 10 20.26 -32.42 -12.79
N PHE A 11 19.33 -31.76 -12.12
CA PHE A 11 19.57 -30.44 -11.52
C PHE A 11 20.78 -30.50 -10.58
N ARG A 12 21.87 -29.85 -11.01
CA ARG A 12 23.05 -29.56 -10.17
C ARG A 12 22.61 -28.68 -8.99
N GLY A 13 23.13 -29.04 -7.81
CA GLY A 13 23.13 -28.32 -6.52
C GLY A 13 22.26 -27.07 -6.39
N LYS A 14 21.30 -27.11 -5.44
CA LYS A 14 20.69 -25.91 -4.87
C LYS A 14 21.81 -24.99 -4.39
N ARG A 15 22.11 -23.93 -5.14
CA ARG A 15 22.84 -22.77 -4.61
C ARG A 15 22.06 -22.31 -3.38
N ASN A 16 22.76 -22.01 -2.28
CA ASN A 16 22.17 -21.34 -1.11
C ASN A 16 21.54 -20.03 -1.59
N GLN A 17 20.25 -20.06 -1.92
CA GLN A 17 19.49 -18.87 -2.22
C GLN A 17 19.11 -18.24 -0.88
N PRO A 18 19.28 -16.91 -0.72
CA PRO A 18 18.84 -16.23 0.49
C PRO A 18 17.34 -16.49 0.69
N LYS A 19 16.98 -16.93 1.90
CA LYS A 19 15.61 -17.24 2.31
C LYS A 19 14.81 -15.93 2.38
N ALA A 20 13.64 -15.86 1.79
CA ALA A 20 12.77 -14.68 1.97
C ALA A 20 12.39 -14.55 3.45
N VAL A 21 12.40 -13.32 3.97
CA VAL A 21 11.99 -13.00 5.34
C VAL A 21 10.85 -12.02 5.26
N GLU A 22 9.80 -12.28 6.04
CA GLU A 22 8.55 -11.52 6.07
C GLU A 22 8.15 -11.32 7.53
N LEU A 23 7.79 -10.09 7.88
CA LEU A 23 7.20 -9.75 9.16
C LEU A 23 5.81 -9.14 8.93
N VAL A 24 4.81 -9.71 9.60
CA VAL A 24 3.41 -9.28 9.50
C VAL A 24 2.97 -8.73 10.85
N ILE A 25 2.57 -7.46 10.87
CA ILE A 25 2.08 -6.78 12.07
C ILE A 25 0.59 -6.49 11.87
N LYS A 26 -0.26 -7.11 12.69
CA LYS A 26 -1.70 -6.86 12.69
C LYS A 26 -2.00 -5.63 13.54
N TYR A 27 -2.82 -4.72 13.02
CA TYR A 27 -3.14 -3.46 13.71
C TYR A 27 -4.62 -3.10 13.74
N THR A 28 -5.52 -4.04 13.41
CA THR A 28 -6.98 -3.80 13.39
C THR A 28 -7.51 -3.21 14.71
N ASN A 29 -7.01 -3.73 15.85
CA ASN A 29 -7.54 -3.42 17.19
C ASN A 29 -6.49 -2.68 18.04
N CYS A 30 -5.76 -1.75 17.42
CA CYS A 30 -4.74 -1.02 18.13
C CYS A 30 -5.38 -0.04 19.13
N THR A 31 -4.71 0.17 20.25
CA THR A 31 -5.09 1.18 21.23
C THR A 31 -4.47 2.51 20.84
N THR A 32 -5.28 3.56 20.76
CA THR A 32 -4.79 4.91 20.46
C THR A 32 -4.02 5.50 21.62
N SER A 33 -3.28 6.58 21.36
CA SER A 33 -2.60 7.36 22.40
C SER A 33 -3.54 7.88 23.51
N SER A 34 -4.85 8.02 23.20
CA SER A 34 -5.91 8.38 24.14
C SER A 34 -6.45 7.20 24.98
N GLY A 35 -5.96 5.98 24.77
CA GLY A 35 -6.33 4.78 25.52
C GLY A 35 -7.58 4.05 25.03
N ASN A 36 -8.20 4.51 23.94
CA ASN A 36 -9.38 3.88 23.35
C ASN A 36 -8.97 2.81 22.33
N ALA A 37 -9.69 1.69 22.28
CA ALA A 37 -9.53 0.71 21.21
C ALA A 37 -10.13 1.25 19.91
N THR A 38 -9.45 1.06 18.77
CA THR A 38 -9.96 1.47 17.46
C THR A 38 -11.23 0.74 17.03
N GLU A 39 -11.55 -0.41 17.64
CA GLU A 39 -12.82 -1.14 17.41
C GLU A 39 -14.04 -0.39 17.92
N ASP A 40 -13.89 0.41 18.98
CA ASP A 40 -14.98 1.16 19.62
C ASP A 40 -15.16 2.56 19.02
N MET A 41 -14.32 2.95 18.05
CA MET A 41 -14.36 4.26 17.43
C MET A 41 -15.45 4.34 16.35
N GLN A 42 -16.38 5.28 16.53
CA GLN A 42 -17.46 5.55 15.57
C GLN A 42 -17.15 6.71 14.59
N VAL A 43 -16.04 7.43 14.80
CA VAL A 43 -15.63 8.60 14.00
C VAL A 43 -14.19 8.40 13.51
N PHE A 44 -14.00 8.32 12.19
CA PHE A 44 -12.72 8.01 11.53
C PHE A 44 -12.07 9.23 10.86
N SER A 45 -12.41 10.44 11.31
CA SER A 45 -11.88 11.69 10.77
C SER A 45 -11.46 12.59 11.91
N TYR A 46 -10.17 12.59 12.22
CA TYR A 46 -9.61 13.59 13.11
C TYR A 46 -8.43 14.29 12.43
N PRO A 47 -8.53 15.60 12.14
CA PRO A 47 -7.39 16.41 11.75
C PRO A 47 -6.34 16.54 12.89
N ASP A 48 -6.65 16.01 14.08
CA ASP A 48 -5.97 16.34 15.33
C ASP A 48 -5.05 15.19 15.84
N GLY A 49 -4.92 14.08 15.10
CA GLY A 49 -4.04 12.96 15.46
C GLY A 49 -4.56 12.03 16.58
N THR A 50 -5.82 12.16 16.99
CA THR A 50 -6.43 11.37 18.08
C THR A 50 -6.63 9.88 17.76
N ALA A 51 -6.53 9.49 16.49
CA ALA A 51 -6.60 8.10 16.01
C ALA A 51 -5.22 7.55 15.59
N GLN A 52 -4.15 7.94 16.30
CA GLN A 52 -2.81 7.40 16.09
C GLN A 52 -2.54 6.18 16.97
N CYS A 53 -2.08 5.11 16.33
CA CYS A 53 -1.61 3.90 17.00
C CYS A 53 -0.10 3.82 16.97
N HIS A 54 0.49 3.44 18.11
CA HIS A 54 1.93 3.19 18.26
C HIS A 54 2.15 1.71 18.57
N LEU A 55 2.69 0.98 17.60
CA LEU A 55 3.04 -0.43 17.77
C LEU A 55 4.55 -0.59 17.83
N ASN A 56 5.01 -1.23 18.91
CA ASN A 56 6.42 -1.56 19.12
C ASN A 56 6.65 -3.02 18.77
N PHE A 57 7.68 -3.29 17.97
CA PHE A 57 8.06 -4.65 17.59
C PHE A 57 9.58 -4.77 17.42
N GLU A 58 10.07 -6.00 17.49
CA GLU A 58 11.49 -6.33 17.36
C GLU A 58 11.73 -7.13 16.07
N ILE A 59 12.76 -6.73 15.32
CA ILE A 59 13.28 -7.50 14.18
C ILE A 59 14.50 -8.29 14.66
N THR A 60 14.35 -9.61 14.77
CA THR A 60 15.39 -10.51 15.34
C THR A 60 16.57 -10.76 14.41
N ASP A 61 16.32 -10.80 13.10
CA ASP A 61 17.33 -11.09 12.07
C ASP A 61 17.49 -9.90 11.12
N ASN A 62 18.72 -9.65 10.62
CA ASN A 62 18.95 -8.53 9.70
C ASN A 62 18.24 -8.76 8.35
N PHE A 63 17.40 -7.81 7.94
CA PHE A 63 16.78 -7.82 6.62
C PHE A 63 17.75 -7.17 5.62
N THR A 64 18.65 -7.96 5.02
CA THR A 64 19.65 -7.44 4.08
C THR A 64 19.11 -7.37 2.64
N GLY A 65 19.23 -6.23 1.96
CA GLY A 65 18.82 -6.02 0.56
C GLY A 65 17.55 -5.17 0.40
N ASP A 66 16.90 -5.28 -0.76
CA ASP A 66 15.71 -4.48 -1.09
C ASP A 66 14.50 -4.90 -0.25
N ILE A 67 14.06 -4.01 0.64
CA ILE A 67 12.89 -4.22 1.50
C ILE A 67 11.70 -3.47 0.92
N LYS A 68 10.57 -4.17 0.86
CA LYS A 68 9.29 -3.66 0.38
C LYS A 68 8.29 -3.65 1.52
N PHE A 69 7.45 -2.64 1.53
CA PHE A 69 6.38 -2.48 2.49
C PHE A 69 5.04 -2.65 1.78
N TYR A 70 4.15 -3.42 2.39
CA TYR A 70 2.80 -3.67 1.91
C TYR A 70 1.83 -3.44 3.06
N TYR A 71 0.57 -3.27 2.72
CA TYR A 71 -0.52 -3.40 3.67
C TYR A 71 -1.38 -4.59 3.24
N GLY A 72 -1.88 -5.35 4.21
CA GLY A 72 -2.80 -6.45 4.00
C GLY A 72 -4.21 -6.06 4.45
N LEU A 73 -5.20 -6.43 3.64
CA LEU A 73 -6.62 -6.35 3.98
C LEU A 73 -7.22 -7.75 3.86
N ARG A 74 -7.83 -8.26 4.95
CA ARG A 74 -8.56 -9.53 4.94
C ARG A 74 -10.05 -9.30 4.80
N GLU A 75 -10.74 -10.28 4.20
CA GLU A 75 -12.18 -10.21 3.89
C GLU A 75 -12.54 -9.00 3.00
N PHE A 76 -11.59 -8.55 2.18
CA PHE A 76 -11.79 -7.47 1.21
C PHE A 76 -11.86 -8.07 -0.20
N TYR A 77 -13.08 -8.20 -0.72
CA TYR A 77 -13.39 -8.93 -1.95
C TYR A 77 -13.07 -8.14 -3.23
N GLN A 78 -11.81 -7.76 -3.43
CA GLN A 78 -11.35 -7.02 -4.62
C GLN A 78 -11.57 -7.78 -5.94
N ASN A 79 -11.69 -9.10 -5.88
CA ASN A 79 -11.94 -9.96 -7.04
C ASN A 79 -13.45 -10.08 -7.39
N ASN A 80 -14.33 -9.43 -6.64
CA ASN A 80 -15.75 -9.40 -7.00
C ASN A 80 -15.93 -8.71 -8.35
N ARG A 81 -16.64 -9.35 -9.29
CA ARG A 81 -16.84 -8.82 -10.64
C ARG A 81 -17.39 -7.39 -10.63
N LEU A 82 -18.40 -7.10 -9.79
CA LEU A 82 -19.00 -5.77 -9.72
C LEU A 82 -18.02 -4.71 -9.17
N TYR A 83 -17.10 -5.13 -8.28
CA TYR A 83 -16.06 -4.26 -7.77
C TYR A 83 -15.03 -3.96 -8.86
N VAL A 84 -14.52 -4.99 -9.54
CA VAL A 84 -13.52 -4.86 -10.62
C VAL A 84 -14.05 -4.05 -11.79
N ASP A 85 -15.32 -4.26 -12.17
CA ASP A 85 -15.98 -3.59 -13.29
C ASP A 85 -16.34 -2.13 -12.95
N SER A 86 -16.42 -1.76 -11.68
CA SER A 86 -16.77 -0.40 -11.22
C SER A 86 -15.55 0.53 -11.22
N ARG A 87 -15.09 0.85 -12.43
CA ARG A 87 -14.08 1.87 -12.74
C ARG A 87 -14.20 2.30 -14.20
N ASN A 88 -13.62 3.44 -14.56
CA ASN A 88 -13.55 3.87 -15.95
C ASN A 88 -12.11 4.12 -16.40
N ASP A 89 -11.58 3.22 -17.23
CA ASP A 89 -10.19 3.29 -17.71
C ASP A 89 -9.94 4.53 -18.59
N VAL A 90 -10.96 5.07 -19.27
CA VAL A 90 -10.83 6.28 -20.09
C VAL A 90 -10.74 7.54 -19.20
N GLN A 91 -11.46 7.54 -18.08
CA GLN A 91 -11.37 8.58 -17.07
C GLN A 91 -9.98 8.64 -16.44
N LEU A 92 -9.39 7.48 -16.15
CA LEU A 92 -8.02 7.37 -15.63
C LEU A 92 -6.95 7.86 -16.61
N LEU A 93 -7.30 8.04 -17.89
CA LEU A 93 -6.48 8.68 -18.91
C LEU A 93 -6.70 10.20 -19.01
N GLY A 94 -7.46 10.79 -18.10
CA GLY A 94 -7.69 12.23 -17.98
C GLY A 94 -8.94 12.75 -18.69
N LYS A 95 -9.87 11.89 -19.12
CA LYS A 95 -11.18 12.30 -19.68
C LYS A 95 -12.27 12.27 -18.61
N LEU A 96 -12.40 13.36 -17.86
CA LEU A 96 -13.18 13.40 -16.61
C LEU A 96 -14.69 13.13 -16.80
N ASP A 97 -15.22 13.40 -17.98
CA ASP A 97 -16.62 13.20 -18.38
C ASP A 97 -17.02 11.71 -18.55
N GLN A 98 -16.04 10.82 -18.67
CA GLN A 98 -16.26 9.40 -18.92
C GLN A 98 -16.49 8.63 -17.63
N VAL A 99 -17.75 8.31 -17.31
CA VAL A 99 -18.12 7.63 -16.05
C VAL A 99 -18.95 6.36 -16.25
N SER A 100 -19.05 5.85 -17.48
CA SER A 100 -19.77 4.60 -17.77
C SER A 100 -19.18 3.44 -16.97
N GLY A 101 -20.03 2.60 -16.37
CA GLY A 101 -19.62 1.44 -15.56
C GLY A 101 -19.36 1.76 -14.08
N CYS A 102 -19.27 3.04 -13.70
CA CYS A 102 -19.00 3.45 -12.32
C CYS A 102 -20.24 3.53 -11.41
N LYS A 103 -21.45 3.31 -11.93
CA LYS A 103 -22.69 3.40 -11.13
C LYS A 103 -22.63 2.49 -9.89
N PRO A 104 -23.15 2.96 -8.73
CA PRO A 104 -23.79 4.26 -8.48
C PRO A 104 -22.81 5.40 -8.15
N LEU A 105 -21.50 5.14 -8.16
CA LEU A 105 -20.44 6.09 -7.80
C LEU A 105 -19.88 6.81 -9.05
N ASP A 106 -20.76 7.14 -9.99
CA ASP A 106 -20.44 7.89 -11.20
C ASP A 106 -20.62 9.41 -11.01
N ARG A 107 -21.56 9.83 -10.16
CA ARG A 107 -21.89 11.24 -9.91
C ARG A 107 -22.28 11.52 -8.47
N VAL A 108 -22.03 12.76 -8.04
CA VAL A 108 -22.50 13.27 -6.75
C VAL A 108 -24.03 13.41 -6.80
N PRO A 109 -24.77 12.89 -5.80
CA PRO A 109 -26.23 13.05 -5.71
C PRO A 109 -26.65 14.52 -5.84
N ASP A 110 -27.75 14.78 -6.52
CA ASP A 110 -28.35 16.12 -6.67
C ASP A 110 -27.44 17.17 -7.35
N SER A 111 -26.39 16.74 -8.05
CA SER A 111 -25.52 17.64 -8.82
C SER A 111 -25.13 17.06 -10.18
N ASN A 112 -24.63 17.92 -11.06
CA ASN A 112 -24.07 17.51 -12.35
C ASN A 112 -22.57 17.14 -12.28
N PHE A 113 -21.98 17.08 -11.08
CA PHE A 113 -20.56 16.77 -10.91
C PHE A 113 -20.32 15.26 -10.91
N THR A 114 -19.36 14.84 -11.74
CA THR A 114 -18.85 13.47 -11.78
C THR A 114 -17.75 13.25 -10.75
N TYR A 115 -17.73 12.10 -10.10
CA TYR A 115 -16.58 11.71 -9.27
C TYR A 115 -15.36 11.46 -10.14
N ALA A 116 -14.20 11.97 -9.73
CA ALA A 116 -12.93 11.78 -10.42
C ALA A 116 -11.82 11.41 -9.40
N PRO A 117 -11.38 10.14 -9.33
CA PRO A 117 -11.85 8.98 -10.11
C PRO A 117 -13.19 8.40 -9.61
N CYS A 118 -13.99 7.83 -10.54
CA CYS A 118 -15.28 7.20 -10.24
C CYS A 118 -15.18 5.71 -9.90
N GLY A 119 -16.23 5.17 -9.26
CA GLY A 119 -16.42 3.74 -9.05
C GLY A 119 -15.91 3.18 -7.72
N PHE A 120 -16.26 1.94 -7.42
CA PHE A 120 -15.97 1.30 -6.12
C PHE A 120 -14.48 1.15 -5.85
N VAL A 121 -13.66 0.91 -6.88
CA VAL A 121 -12.20 0.75 -6.72
C VAL A 121 -11.56 2.03 -6.17
N ALA A 122 -11.95 3.18 -6.73
CA ALA A 122 -11.47 4.49 -6.30
C ALA A 122 -12.02 4.90 -4.93
N ASN A 123 -13.32 4.70 -4.72
CA ASN A 123 -14.01 5.14 -3.51
C ASN A 123 -13.61 4.35 -2.25
N SER A 124 -13.10 3.13 -2.42
CA SER A 124 -12.60 2.28 -1.33
C SER A 124 -11.07 2.22 -1.28
N MET A 125 -10.40 3.26 -1.77
CA MET A 125 -8.96 3.36 -1.70
C MET A 125 -8.51 3.37 -0.25
N PHE A 126 -7.56 2.49 0.06
CA PHE A 126 -6.91 2.46 1.36
C PHE A 126 -6.20 3.78 1.66
N ASN A 127 -6.46 4.37 2.81
CA ASN A 127 -6.00 5.71 3.17
C ASN A 127 -5.38 5.82 4.58
N ASP A 128 -5.02 4.69 5.22
CA ASP A 128 -4.13 4.77 6.39
C ASP A 128 -2.74 5.21 5.91
N SER A 129 -2.01 5.92 6.78
CA SER A 129 -0.61 6.26 6.54
C SER A 129 0.28 5.63 7.60
N PHE A 130 1.51 5.29 7.21
CA PHE A 130 2.47 4.57 8.02
C PHE A 130 3.76 5.38 8.13
N GLN A 131 4.34 5.47 9.32
CA GLN A 131 5.69 5.99 9.56
C GLN A 131 6.41 5.02 10.48
N LEU A 132 7.65 4.66 10.17
CA LEU A 132 8.41 3.71 10.99
C LEU A 132 9.58 4.44 11.65
N LEU A 133 9.80 4.25 12.95
CA LEU A 133 10.84 4.93 13.73
C LEU A 133 11.80 3.94 14.35
N PHE A 134 13.05 3.94 13.96
CA PHE A 134 14.07 3.12 14.57
C PHE A 134 14.47 3.63 15.97
N ASN A 135 14.28 2.84 17.02
CA ASN A 135 14.68 3.17 18.38
C ASN A 135 16.10 2.64 18.62
N GLY A 136 17.08 3.54 18.50
CA GLY A 136 18.50 3.18 18.61
C GLY A 136 18.95 2.94 20.05
N VAL A 137 20.06 2.21 20.21
CA VAL A 137 20.68 1.84 21.51
C VAL A 137 21.04 3.07 22.37
N HIS A 138 21.22 4.24 21.76
CA HIS A 138 21.58 5.50 22.43
C HIS A 138 20.38 6.45 22.68
N GLY A 139 19.14 5.95 22.61
CA GLY A 139 17.96 6.69 23.10
C GLY A 139 17.38 7.74 22.16
N GLY A 140 17.57 7.59 20.85
CA GLY A 140 16.97 8.46 19.83
C GLY A 140 16.11 7.69 18.83
N ASN A 141 14.96 8.27 18.46
CA ASN A 141 14.08 7.73 17.43
C ASN A 141 14.51 8.27 16.06
N VAL A 142 14.89 7.38 15.14
CA VAL A 142 15.31 7.73 13.77
C VAL A 142 14.19 7.36 12.80
N VAL A 143 13.67 8.32 12.04
CA VAL A 143 12.64 8.03 11.03
C VAL A 143 13.21 7.17 9.91
N VAL A 144 12.52 6.08 9.60
CA VAL A 144 12.75 5.25 8.44
C VAL A 144 11.91 5.80 7.29
N PRO A 145 12.53 6.33 6.24
CA PRO A 145 11.80 6.81 5.11
C PRO A 145 11.40 5.66 4.22
N PHE A 146 10.26 5.89 3.60
CA PHE A 146 9.70 5.04 2.59
C PHE A 146 9.73 5.80 1.27
N THR A 147 9.95 5.06 0.19
CA THR A 147 9.75 5.59 -1.15
C THR A 147 8.60 4.85 -1.81
N THR A 148 7.67 5.61 -2.39
CA THR A 148 6.61 5.08 -3.25
C THR A 148 7.00 5.10 -4.73
N ARG A 149 8.20 5.64 -5.05
CA ARG A 149 8.73 5.65 -6.41
C ARG A 149 8.94 4.21 -6.88
N ASP A 150 8.70 3.99 -8.18
CA ASP A 150 8.87 2.70 -8.85
C ASP A 150 8.01 1.53 -8.33
N MET A 151 7.06 1.76 -7.41
CA MET A 151 6.07 0.75 -7.01
C MET A 151 5.17 0.33 -8.17
N ILE A 152 4.83 1.27 -9.05
CA ILE A 152 4.08 1.01 -10.28
C ILE A 152 5.06 1.05 -11.45
N PRO A 153 5.21 -0.06 -12.22
CA PRO A 153 6.08 -0.08 -13.38
C PRO A 153 5.74 1.04 -14.35
N ASP A 154 6.78 1.66 -14.88
CA ASP A 154 6.69 2.86 -15.71
C ASP A 154 5.79 2.67 -16.95
N ARG A 155 5.79 1.45 -17.51
CA ARG A 155 4.90 1.03 -18.60
C ARG A 155 3.42 1.07 -18.21
N VAL A 156 3.08 0.66 -17.00
CA VAL A 156 1.70 0.69 -16.48
C VAL A 156 1.31 2.13 -16.23
N ARG A 157 2.16 2.89 -15.53
CA ARG A 157 1.96 4.31 -15.23
C ARG A 157 1.67 5.12 -16.50
N LYS A 158 2.54 5.08 -17.50
CA LYS A 158 2.42 5.86 -18.76
C LYS A 158 1.27 5.43 -19.66
N ARG A 159 0.83 4.17 -19.58
CA ARG A 159 -0.20 3.61 -20.45
C ARG A 159 -1.60 3.71 -19.85
N LYS A 160 -1.75 3.56 -18.54
CA LYS A 160 -3.06 3.43 -17.87
C LYS A 160 -3.47 4.68 -17.10
N TYR A 161 -2.54 5.58 -16.77
CA TYR A 161 -2.82 6.73 -15.92
C TYR A 161 -2.25 8.01 -16.54
N ARG A 162 -3.09 9.04 -16.68
CA ARG A 162 -2.68 10.36 -17.15
C ARG A 162 -3.54 11.42 -16.47
N ASN A 163 -2.89 12.50 -16.06
CA ASN A 163 -3.61 13.67 -15.57
C ASN A 163 -4.37 14.32 -16.74
N PRO A 164 -5.54 14.94 -16.48
CA PRO A 164 -6.21 15.77 -17.47
C PRO A 164 -5.27 16.88 -17.94
N LYS A 165 -5.49 17.37 -19.18
CA LYS A 165 -4.71 18.50 -19.69
C LYS A 165 -5.02 19.72 -18.81
N PRO A 166 -4.01 20.42 -18.26
CA PRO A 166 -4.26 21.62 -17.47
C PRO A 166 -4.88 22.70 -18.37
N GLU A 167 -5.85 23.44 -17.84
CA GLU A 167 -6.32 24.69 -18.42
C GLU A 167 -5.41 25.81 -17.89
N GLY A 168 -4.46 26.29 -18.71
CA GLY A 168 -3.54 27.37 -18.33
C GLY A 168 -2.08 26.93 -18.08
N ASN A 169 -1.35 27.71 -17.26
CA ASN A 169 0.12 27.67 -17.12
C ASN A 169 0.62 27.00 -15.81
N GLU A 170 -0.12 26.07 -15.22
CA GLU A 170 0.32 25.38 -13.99
C GLU A 170 0.88 23.98 -14.27
N THR A 171 2.02 23.65 -13.64
CA THR A 171 2.70 22.36 -13.76
C THR A 171 2.43 21.44 -12.57
N LEU A 172 1.92 20.24 -12.86
CA LEU A 172 1.70 19.15 -11.88
C LEU A 172 2.99 18.59 -11.25
N CYS A 173 4.17 19.00 -11.72
CA CYS A 173 5.45 18.39 -11.37
C CYS A 173 6.12 18.98 -10.12
N ASP A 174 5.68 20.14 -9.62
CA ASP A 174 6.34 20.84 -8.52
C ASP A 174 5.95 20.34 -7.12
N ALA A 175 5.06 19.34 -7.03
CA ALA A 175 4.42 18.98 -5.77
C ALA A 175 5.15 17.91 -4.92
N PHE A 176 6.09 17.10 -5.43
CA PHE A 176 6.61 15.96 -4.65
C PHE A 176 8.06 15.54 -4.97
N ALA A 177 9.01 15.93 -4.11
CA ALA A 177 10.34 15.30 -4.04
C ALA A 177 10.94 15.32 -2.62
N VAL A 178 11.29 14.13 -2.09
CA VAL A 178 12.23 13.95 -0.96
C VAL A 178 13.03 12.65 -1.20
N ASP A 179 14.32 12.64 -0.83
CA ASP A 179 15.29 11.55 -1.03
C ASP A 179 15.87 11.03 0.32
N GLY A 180 16.19 9.73 0.39
CA GLY A 180 17.04 9.09 1.42
C GLY A 180 16.78 7.59 1.61
N PHE A 181 17.82 6.79 1.92
CA PHE A 181 17.85 5.32 2.21
C PHE A 181 18.04 4.41 0.99
N ARG A 182 19.22 4.51 0.38
CA ARG A 182 19.57 3.78 -0.85
C ARG A 182 19.93 2.29 -0.65
N ASP A 183 20.19 1.86 0.59
CA ASP A 183 20.80 0.54 0.87
C ASP A 183 19.99 -0.36 1.84
N GLY A 184 18.69 -0.09 2.04
CA GLY A 184 17.78 -0.93 2.84
C GLY A 184 17.57 -0.49 4.30
N LEU A 185 17.01 -1.38 5.13
CA LEU A 185 16.71 -1.13 6.56
C LEU A 185 17.68 -1.88 7.48
N PRO A 186 18.30 -1.20 8.47
CA PRO A 186 19.14 -1.88 9.47
C PRO A 186 18.32 -2.73 10.46
N ASN A 187 18.98 -3.52 11.30
CA ASN A 187 18.33 -4.29 12.37
C ASN A 187 18.16 -3.47 13.66
N GLY A 188 17.06 -3.72 14.36
CA GLY A 188 16.77 -3.19 15.70
C GLY A 188 15.30 -2.79 15.84
N MET A 189 15.01 -1.96 16.84
CA MET A 189 13.62 -1.66 17.21
C MET A 189 13.01 -0.64 16.28
N TYR A 190 11.76 -0.85 15.86
CA TYR A 190 11.03 0.12 15.06
C TYR A 190 9.64 0.44 15.66
N THR A 191 9.18 1.69 15.57
CA THR A 191 7.85 2.14 15.96
C THR A 191 7.06 2.51 14.72
N LEU A 192 6.01 1.76 14.42
CA LEU A 192 5.08 2.07 13.33
C LEU A 192 3.99 3.03 13.86
N VAL A 193 3.99 4.28 13.41
CA VAL A 193 2.95 5.28 13.60
C VAL A 193 1.95 5.15 12.46
N ILE A 194 0.69 4.88 12.80
CA ILE A 194 -0.40 4.72 11.83
C ILE A 194 -1.43 5.82 12.03
N ASN A 195 -1.73 6.63 11.01
CA ASN A 195 -2.98 7.42 11.03
C ASN A 195 -4.11 6.53 10.53
N TYR A 196 -4.98 6.10 11.45
CA TYR A 196 -6.03 5.12 11.20
C TYR A 196 -7.28 5.80 10.60
N ASN A 197 -7.36 5.84 9.27
CA ASN A 197 -8.40 6.57 8.53
C ASN A 197 -9.32 5.63 7.72
N TYR A 198 -8.95 4.35 7.55
CA TYR A 198 -9.72 3.36 6.81
C TYR A 198 -10.46 2.40 7.76
N PRO A 199 -11.78 2.57 7.96
CA PRO A 199 -12.54 1.74 8.89
C PRO A 199 -12.65 0.29 8.41
N ALA A 200 -12.19 -0.66 9.23
CA ALA A 200 -12.30 -2.10 8.99
C ALA A 200 -13.57 -2.68 9.65
N THR A 201 -14.74 -2.07 9.38
CA THR A 201 -15.99 -2.34 10.13
C THR A 201 -16.76 -3.57 9.65
N TRP A 202 -16.32 -4.24 8.58
CA TRP A 202 -16.98 -5.44 8.07
C TRP A 202 -16.57 -6.70 8.86
N LYS A 203 -17.45 -7.69 8.88
CA LYS A 203 -17.25 -8.93 9.65
C LYS A 203 -16.00 -9.67 9.17
N GLY A 204 -15.05 -9.88 10.08
CA GLY A 204 -13.81 -10.62 9.82
C GLY A 204 -12.67 -9.80 9.20
N ALA A 205 -12.88 -8.50 9.01
CA ALA A 205 -11.88 -7.56 8.51
C ALA A 205 -10.58 -7.62 9.31
N GLU A 206 -9.45 -7.58 8.62
CA GLU A 206 -8.14 -7.48 9.26
C GLU A 206 -7.27 -6.51 8.45
N LYS A 207 -6.60 -5.58 9.13
CA LYS A 207 -5.59 -4.71 8.53
C LYS A 207 -4.21 -5.08 9.05
N SER A 208 -3.25 -5.23 8.15
CA SER A 208 -1.86 -5.52 8.49
C SER A 208 -0.90 -4.60 7.75
N PHE A 209 0.22 -4.28 8.38
CA PHE A 209 1.38 -3.70 7.70
C PHE A 209 2.41 -4.83 7.56
N VAL A 210 2.91 -5.01 6.35
CA VAL A 210 3.76 -6.13 5.96
C VAL A 210 5.08 -5.56 5.48
N ILE A 211 6.18 -6.04 6.04
CA ILE A 211 7.53 -5.71 5.58
C ILE A 211 8.11 -6.99 4.98
N ALA A 212 8.42 -6.99 3.68
CA ALA A 212 8.94 -8.17 3.00
C ALA A 212 10.15 -7.85 2.13
N ARG A 213 11.15 -8.73 2.18
CA ARG A 213 12.26 -8.75 1.24
C ARG A 213 11.95 -9.75 0.11
N GLU A 214 11.81 -9.26 -1.11
CA GLU A 214 11.66 -10.13 -2.28
C GLU A 214 13.01 -10.68 -2.77
N LYS A 215 13.00 -11.87 -3.38
CA LYS A 215 14.21 -12.40 -4.05
C LYS A 215 14.49 -11.57 -5.31
N GLY A 216 15.71 -11.03 -5.40
CA GLY A 216 16.21 -10.47 -6.66
C GLY A 216 16.13 -11.49 -7.80
N LYS A 217 15.70 -11.02 -8.98
CA LYS A 217 15.68 -11.81 -10.20
C LYS A 217 17.08 -12.23 -10.64
#